data_AF-A0A920T701-F1
#
_entry.id   AF-A0A920T701-F1
#
_cell.length_a   1.000
_cell.length_b   1.000
_cell.length_c   1.000
_cell.angle_alpha   90.00
_cell.angle_beta   90.00
_cell.angle_gamma   90.00
#
_symmetry.space_group_name_H-M   'P 1'
#
loop_
_entity.id
_entity.type
_entity.pdbx_description
1 polymer ?
#
loop_
_entity_poly.entity_id
_entity_poly.type
_entity_poly.pdbx_seq_one_letter_code
_entity_poly.pdbx_strand_id
1 'polypeptide(L)'
;MKMMMEEYVLPWIKSKSDISFDVNLLRTTGVMESSLYEKLHPFIKEHKDVEVAFLPKFTGVDIRISSNSKKINNSFIKDIKPIIKKYYYGEKDVELEDVVAELLLSNKMTIATAESCTGGLSEIG
;
A
#
# COMPACT_ATOMS: atom_id res chain seq x y z
N MET A 1 16.18 -12.91 14.23
CA MET A 1 14.79 -13.36 14.49
C MET A 1 13.95 -13.47 13.21
N LYS A 2 13.96 -12.47 12.32
CA LYS A 2 13.20 -12.49 11.05
C LYS A 2 13.41 -13.77 10.22
N MET A 3 14.66 -14.13 9.95
CA MET A 3 15.01 -15.35 9.21
C MET A 3 14.48 -16.64 9.86
N MET A 4 14.53 -16.75 11.20
CA MET A 4 13.95 -17.91 11.89
C MET A 4 12.42 -17.98 11.73
N MET A 5 11.75 -16.83 11.76
CA MET A 5 10.30 -16.76 11.56
C MET A 5 9.92 -17.15 10.14
N GLU A 6 10.61 -16.62 9.15
CA GLU A 6 10.32 -16.83 7.72
C GLU A 6 10.65 -18.26 7.27
N GLU A 7 11.79 -18.81 7.68
CA GLU A 7 12.29 -20.10 7.17
C GLU A 7 11.82 -21.32 7.99
N TYR A 8 11.46 -21.15 9.27
CA TYR A 8 11.16 -22.28 10.16
C TYR A 8 9.77 -22.17 10.82
N VAL A 9 9.49 -21.07 11.51
CA VAL A 9 8.26 -20.95 12.33
C VAL A 9 7.00 -20.84 11.48
N LEU A 10 6.97 -19.93 10.50
CA LEU A 10 5.80 -19.73 9.64
C LEU A 10 5.49 -20.96 8.75
N PRO A 11 6.48 -21.63 8.12
CA PRO A 11 6.23 -22.87 7.40
C PRO A 11 5.68 -23.98 8.30
N TRP A 12 6.20 -24.11 9.53
CA TRP A 12 5.72 -25.10 10.49
C TRP A 12 4.26 -24.83 10.88
N ILE A 13 3.88 -23.58 11.19
CA ILE A 13 2.47 -23.22 11.49
C ILE A 13 1.56 -23.53 10.30
N LYS A 14 1.98 -23.17 9.08
CA LYS A 14 1.20 -23.43 7.85
C LYS A 14 0.98 -24.91 7.59
N SER A 15 1.90 -25.78 8.04
CA SER A 15 1.72 -27.24 7.97
C SER A 15 0.67 -27.80 8.95
N LYS A 16 0.22 -26.98 9.92
CA LYS A 16 -0.69 -27.38 11.00
C LYS A 16 -2.05 -26.67 10.95
N SER A 17 -2.23 -25.72 10.04
CA SER A 17 -3.49 -24.98 9.90
C SER A 17 -3.84 -24.72 8.44
N ASP A 18 -5.14 -24.84 8.12
CA ASP A 18 -5.70 -24.48 6.81
C ASP A 18 -6.15 -23.00 6.76
N ILE A 19 -5.65 -22.17 7.68
CA ILE A 19 -6.01 -20.76 7.75
C ILE A 19 -5.33 -20.02 6.59
N SER A 20 -6.13 -19.71 5.57
CA SER A 20 -5.78 -18.82 4.48
C SER A 20 -6.10 -17.39 4.91
N PHE A 21 -5.09 -16.51 4.89
CA PHE A 21 -5.24 -15.08 5.13
C PHE A 21 -4.45 -14.34 4.06
N ASP A 22 -5.09 -13.38 3.40
CA ASP A 22 -4.49 -12.59 2.34
C ASP A 22 -4.54 -11.12 2.75
N VAL A 23 -3.41 -10.42 2.54
CA VAL A 23 -3.26 -9.01 2.90
C VAL A 23 -2.66 -8.26 1.72
N ASN A 24 -3.34 -7.21 1.29
CA ASN A 24 -2.84 -6.27 0.30
C ASN A 24 -2.63 -4.90 0.96
N LEU A 25 -1.61 -4.20 0.51
CA LEU A 25 -1.34 -2.82 0.88
C LEU A 25 -1.38 -1.98 -0.39
N LEU A 26 -2.30 -1.01 -0.45
CA LEU A 26 -2.38 -0.03 -1.53
C LEU A 26 -1.85 1.28 -0.98
N ARG A 27 -0.80 1.82 -1.61
CA ARG A 27 -0.16 3.05 -1.15
C ARG A 27 -0.75 4.25 -1.88
N THR A 28 -1.15 5.26 -1.12
CA THR A 28 -1.73 6.49 -1.67
C THR A 28 -1.08 7.74 -1.09
N THR A 29 -1.08 8.84 -1.86
CA THR A 29 -0.56 10.15 -1.45
C THR A 29 -1.49 11.28 -1.89
N GLY A 30 -1.36 12.46 -1.28
CA GLY A 30 -2.14 13.65 -1.63
C GLY A 30 -3.63 13.59 -1.24
N VAL A 31 -4.01 12.72 -0.30
CA VAL A 31 -5.37 12.58 0.22
C VAL A 31 -5.37 12.27 1.71
N MET A 32 -6.33 12.84 2.43
CA MET A 32 -6.50 12.62 3.88
C MET A 32 -7.29 11.32 4.13
N GLU A 33 -7.05 10.73 5.31
CA GLU A 33 -7.74 9.50 5.74
C GLU A 33 -9.27 9.64 5.69
N SER A 34 -9.83 10.71 6.25
CA SER A 34 -11.28 10.93 6.28
C SER A 34 -11.89 10.94 4.87
N SER A 35 -11.22 11.59 3.92
CA SER A 35 -11.65 11.63 2.52
C SER A 35 -11.59 10.27 1.84
N LEU A 36 -10.57 9.46 2.15
CA LEU A 36 -10.50 8.07 1.67
C LEU A 36 -11.62 7.23 2.27
N TYR A 37 -11.84 7.33 3.58
CA TYR A 37 -12.90 6.62 4.28
C TYR A 37 -14.27 6.92 3.66
N GLU A 38 -14.62 8.20 3.50
CA GLU A 38 -15.91 8.59 2.89
C GLU A 38 -16.11 8.01 1.49
N LYS A 39 -15.06 8.02 0.65
CA LYS A 39 -15.10 7.48 -0.70
C LYS A 39 -15.26 5.96 -0.74
N LEU A 40 -14.64 5.25 0.21
CA LEU A 40 -14.59 3.78 0.22
C LEU A 40 -15.67 3.14 1.09
N HIS A 41 -16.27 3.88 2.01
CA HIS A 41 -17.29 3.39 2.94
C HIS A 41 -18.45 2.64 2.28
N PRO A 42 -19.01 3.08 1.13
CA PRO A 42 -20.06 2.32 0.45
C PRO A 42 -19.60 0.92 0.04
N PHE A 43 -18.38 0.80 -0.47
CA PHE A 43 -17.79 -0.48 -0.92
C PHE A 43 -17.45 -1.38 0.27
N ILE A 44 -16.93 -0.81 1.36
CA ILE A 44 -16.64 -1.55 2.60
C ILE A 44 -17.93 -2.17 3.15
N LYS A 45 -19.06 -1.45 3.08
CA LYS A 45 -20.37 -1.99 3.51
C LYS A 45 -20.88 -3.14 2.66
N GLU A 46 -20.59 -3.11 1.36
CA GLU A 46 -20.98 -4.17 0.41
C GLU A 46 -20.11 -5.43 0.56
N HIS A 47 -18.82 -5.26 0.90
CA HIS A 47 -17.85 -6.35 1.04
C HIS A 47 -17.57 -6.69 2.52
N LYS A 48 -18.53 -7.34 3.19
CA LYS A 48 -18.42 -7.68 4.63
C LYS A 48 -17.31 -8.68 4.98
N ASP A 49 -16.83 -9.43 4.00
CA ASP A 49 -15.76 -10.42 4.18
C ASP A 49 -14.35 -9.80 4.04
N VAL A 50 -14.28 -8.47 3.89
CA VAL A 50 -13.04 -7.70 3.79
C VAL A 50 -12.93 -6.76 4.98
N GLU A 51 -11.78 -6.80 5.64
CA GLU A 51 -11.37 -5.81 6.62
C GLU A 51 -10.49 -4.76 5.93
N VAL A 52 -10.82 -3.48 6.12
CA VAL A 52 -10.07 -2.35 5.58
C VAL A 52 -9.57 -1.48 6.73
N ALA A 53 -8.27 -1.22 6.75
CA ALA A 53 -7.64 -0.28 7.67
C ALA A 53 -6.92 0.82 6.90
N PHE A 54 -7.02 2.04 7.40
CA PHE A 54 -6.31 3.22 6.89
C PHE A 54 -5.11 3.48 7.78
N LEU A 55 -3.93 3.59 7.20
CA LEU A 55 -2.66 3.70 7.90
C LEU A 55 -1.96 5.01 7.48
N PRO A 56 -2.20 6.12 8.19
CA PRO A 56 -1.53 7.38 7.91
C PRO A 56 -0.02 7.28 8.08
N LYS A 57 0.70 7.91 7.16
CA LYS A 57 2.16 8.06 7.13
C LYS A 57 2.50 9.49 6.75
N PHE A 58 3.78 9.87 6.88
CA PHE A 58 4.24 11.18 6.43
C PHE A 58 4.05 11.39 4.91
N THR A 59 4.21 10.32 4.12
CA THR A 59 4.13 10.35 2.65
C THR A 59 2.70 10.18 2.11
N GLY A 60 1.71 9.92 2.97
CA GLY A 60 0.31 9.71 2.56
C GLY A 60 -0.47 8.77 3.47
N VAL A 61 -1.40 8.01 2.91
CA VAL A 61 -2.24 7.05 3.66
C VAL A 61 -2.22 5.71 2.93
N ASP A 62 -1.75 4.67 3.61
CA ASP A 62 -1.83 3.32 3.06
C ASP A 62 -3.18 2.70 3.41
N ILE A 63 -3.72 1.93 2.47
CA ILE A 63 -4.97 1.19 2.63
C ILE A 63 -4.60 -0.28 2.74
N ARG A 64 -4.76 -0.84 3.95
CA ARG A 64 -4.56 -2.26 4.21
C ARG A 64 -5.89 -2.98 4.03
N ILE A 65 -5.89 -4.00 3.19
CA ILE A 65 -7.05 -4.81 2.84
C ILE A 65 -6.73 -6.23 3.26
N SER A 66 -7.56 -6.83 4.08
CA SER A 66 -7.36 -8.20 4.54
C SER A 66 -8.64 -9.02 4.50
N SER A 67 -8.51 -10.29 4.11
CA SER A 67 -9.59 -11.27 4.16
C SER A 67 -9.03 -12.68 4.22
N ASN A 68 -9.92 -13.65 4.38
CA ASN A 68 -9.54 -15.06 4.38
C ASN A 68 -9.28 -15.62 2.96
N SER A 69 -9.40 -14.80 1.91
CA SER A 69 -9.26 -15.26 0.53
C SER A 69 -8.73 -14.17 -0.39
N LYS A 70 -7.64 -14.49 -1.09
CA LYS A 70 -7.08 -13.65 -2.15
C LYS A 70 -8.10 -13.26 -3.22
N LYS A 71 -9.07 -14.12 -3.52
CA LYS A 71 -10.11 -13.83 -4.51
C LYS A 71 -11.03 -12.70 -4.03
N ILE A 72 -11.36 -12.69 -2.74
CA ILE A 72 -12.21 -11.66 -2.13
C ILE A 72 -11.46 -10.32 -2.14
N ASN A 73 -10.20 -10.30 -1.68
CA ASN A 73 -9.36 -9.09 -1.74
C ASN A 73 -9.25 -8.55 -3.17
N ASN A 74 -8.92 -9.40 -4.15
CA ASN A 74 -8.78 -8.98 -5.54
C ASN A 74 -10.08 -8.41 -6.11
N SER A 75 -11.24 -8.96 -5.73
CA SER A 75 -12.53 -8.42 -6.15
C SER A 75 -12.75 -7.02 -5.58
N PHE A 76 -12.54 -6.85 -4.27
CA PHE A 76 -12.68 -5.55 -3.61
C PHE A 76 -11.71 -4.51 -4.16
N ILE A 77 -10.43 -4.87 -4.32
CA ILE A 77 -9.40 -4.00 -4.90
C ILE A 77 -9.80 -3.53 -6.30
N LYS A 78 -10.35 -4.43 -7.13
CA LYS A 78 -10.80 -4.07 -8.47
C LYS A 78 -11.90 -3.01 -8.46
N ASP A 79 -12.81 -3.08 -7.50
CA ASP A 79 -13.92 -2.13 -7.36
C ASP A 79 -13.45 -0.76 -6.86
N ILE A 80 -12.50 -0.72 -5.92
CA ILE A 80 -12.03 0.54 -5.32
C ILE A 80 -10.89 1.22 -6.11
N LYS A 81 -10.12 0.48 -6.92
CA LYS A 81 -8.95 1.00 -7.65
C LYS A 81 -9.28 2.20 -8.55
N PRO A 82 -10.42 2.25 -9.28
CA PRO A 82 -10.81 3.44 -10.05
C PRO A 82 -11.03 4.69 -9.19
N ILE A 83 -11.51 4.53 -7.96
CA ILE A 83 -11.87 5.62 -7.04
C ILE A 83 -10.62 6.27 -6.48
N ILE A 84 -9.63 5.44 -6.12
CA ILE A 84 -8.36 5.90 -5.55
C ILE A 84 -7.28 6.17 -6.60
N LYS A 85 -7.56 5.92 -7.89
CA LYS A 85 -6.58 5.97 -8.99
C LYS A 85 -5.73 7.24 -9.00
N LYS A 86 -6.32 8.40 -8.67
CA LYS A 86 -5.62 9.69 -8.63
C LYS A 86 -4.53 9.75 -7.56
N TYR A 87 -4.73 9.05 -6.45
CA TYR A 87 -3.88 9.11 -5.25
C TYR A 87 -2.94 7.91 -5.15
N TYR A 88 -3.29 6.81 -5.82
CA TYR A 88 -2.57 5.55 -5.79
C TYR A 88 -1.24 5.65 -6.54
N TYR A 89 -0.15 5.24 -5.89
CA TYR A 89 1.19 5.22 -6.51
C TYR A 89 1.85 3.83 -6.51
N GLY A 90 1.41 2.89 -5.67
CA GLY A 90 2.08 1.59 -5.60
C GLY A 90 1.42 0.59 -4.65
N GLU A 91 1.99 -0.61 -4.61
CA GLU A 91 1.60 -1.65 -3.65
C GLU A 91 2.63 -1.76 -2.52
N LYS A 92 2.60 -2.87 -1.78
CA LYS A 92 3.59 -3.19 -0.77
C LYS A 92 5.02 -3.14 -1.36
N ASP A 93 5.97 -2.68 -0.56
CA ASP A 93 7.40 -2.63 -0.89
C ASP A 93 7.81 -1.64 -2.02
N VAL A 94 6.90 -0.77 -2.46
CA VAL A 94 7.19 0.35 -3.37
C VAL A 94 7.21 1.66 -2.59
N GLU A 95 8.33 2.37 -2.52
CA GLU A 95 8.37 3.72 -1.93
C GLU A 95 8.08 4.79 -3.01
N LEU A 96 7.69 5.99 -2.58
CA LEU A 96 7.30 7.05 -3.51
C LEU A 96 8.50 7.53 -4.34
N GLU A 97 9.67 7.57 -3.71
CA GLU A 97 10.96 7.95 -4.29
C GLU A 97 11.36 6.98 -5.41
N ASP A 98 11.14 5.68 -5.21
CA ASP A 98 11.41 4.65 -6.23
C ASP A 98 10.56 4.91 -7.49
N VAL A 99 9.27 5.20 -7.32
CA VAL A 99 8.36 5.51 -8.43
C VAL A 99 8.81 6.76 -9.17
N VAL A 100 9.23 7.80 -8.45
CA VAL A 100 9.73 9.05 -9.07
C VAL A 100 11.04 8.79 -9.83
N ALA A 101 11.97 8.02 -9.24
CA ALA A 101 13.23 7.67 -9.88
C ALA A 101 13.01 6.87 -11.17
N GLU A 102 12.14 5.85 -11.15
CA GLU A 102 11.78 5.07 -12.33
C GLU A 102 11.15 5.94 -13.43
N LEU A 103 10.30 6.90 -13.06
CA LEU A 103 9.70 7.85 -14.00
C LEU A 103 10.75 8.77 -14.63
N LEU A 104 11.71 9.28 -13.86
CA LEU A 104 12.78 10.13 -14.39
C LEU A 104 13.69 9.33 -15.34
N LEU A 105 14.09 8.13 -14.94
CA LEU A 105 14.93 7.24 -15.74
C LEU A 105 14.25 6.86 -17.07
N SER A 106 12.98 6.44 -17.02
CA SER A 106 12.23 6.06 -18.21
C SER A 106 12.02 7.22 -19.19
N ASN A 107 11.93 8.45 -18.69
CA ASN A 107 11.78 9.66 -19.49
C ASN A 107 13.12 10.36 -19.83
N LYS A 108 14.26 9.80 -19.41
CA LYS A 108 15.61 10.41 -19.58
C LYS A 108 15.69 11.84 -19.03
N MET A 109 15.03 12.08 -17.91
CA MET A 109 15.01 13.37 -17.23
C MET A 109 15.96 13.36 -16.04
N THR A 110 16.49 14.53 -15.71
CA THR A 110 17.27 14.78 -14.49
C THR A 110 16.52 15.74 -13.58
N ILE A 111 16.77 15.66 -12.28
CA ILE A 111 16.19 16.57 -11.28
C ILE A 111 17.31 17.23 -10.47
N ALA A 112 17.06 18.45 -9.98
CA ALA A 112 17.91 19.15 -9.04
C ALA A 112 17.02 19.79 -7.96
N THR A 113 17.50 19.85 -6.72
CA THR A 113 16.77 20.40 -5.57
C THR A 113 17.54 21.58 -4.97
N ALA A 114 16.80 22.53 -4.38
CA ALA A 114 17.35 23.57 -3.53
C ALA A 114 16.51 23.63 -2.26
N GLU A 115 17.12 23.27 -1.14
CA GLU A 115 16.40 22.98 0.10
C GLU A 115 16.64 24.04 1.18
N SER A 116 15.59 24.38 1.92
CA SER A 116 15.64 25.28 3.08
C SER A 116 15.29 24.52 4.35
N CYS A 117 14.00 24.26 4.60
CA CYS A 117 13.54 23.61 5.84
C CYS A 117 13.83 22.11 5.93
N THR A 118 13.98 21.43 4.79
CA THR A 118 14.20 19.98 4.71
C THR A 118 15.68 19.59 4.85
N GLY A 119 16.61 20.54 4.66
CA GLY A 119 18.03 20.38 4.99
C GLY A 119 18.79 19.27 4.25
N GLY A 120 18.33 18.85 3.07
CA GLY A 120 18.94 17.78 2.27
C GLY A 120 18.22 16.43 2.37
N LEU A 121 17.11 16.35 3.13
CA LEU A 121 16.36 15.09 3.28
C LEU A 121 15.70 14.61 1.97
N SER A 122 15.50 15.50 0.98
CA SER A 122 14.84 15.16 -0.29
C SER A 122 15.83 14.74 -1.37
N GLU A 123 17.10 14.61 -1.03
CA GLU A 123 18.15 14.16 -1.96
C GLU A 123 17.96 12.66 -2.22
N ILE A 124 17.52 12.35 -3.44
CA ILE A 124 17.34 10.98 -3.93
C ILE A 124 18.73 10.46 -4.34
N GLY A 125 19.33 9.64 -3.48
CA GLY A 125 20.66 9.04 -3.69
C GLY A 125 20.66 7.79 -4.55
#